data_AF-A0A970PHH5-F1
#
_entry.id   AF-A0A970PHH5-F1
#
_cell.length_a   1.000
_cell.length_b   1.000
_cell.length_c   1.000
_cell.angle_alpha   90.00
_cell.angle_beta   90.00
_cell.angle_gamma   90.00
#
_symmetry.space_group_name_H-M   'P 1'
#
loop_
_entity.id
_entity.type
_entity.pdbx_description
1 polymer ?
#
loop_
_entity_poly.entity_id
_entity_poly.type
_entity_poly.pdbx_seq_one_letter_code
_entity_poly.pdbx_strand_id
1 'polypeptide(L)'
;MNKRWLTILLFISIAFNLAILGSFVYLHYIRPPYPRSMRQHWQQRTSSTPNGQFRPDSRFMFSDSTRAHRREFEDAKKELMLELAKDPVDTAKINAIVERSLAAQGKLERDLAEHLLRYRENMSPEEAKEHFTSRAQRMDRRRSDRRRTHPSTNTNTRRRR
;
A
#
# COMPACT_ATOMS: atom_id res chain seq x y z
N MET A 1 42.71 -25.97 13.06
CA MET A 1 41.97 -24.69 13.18
C MET A 1 42.85 -23.67 13.87
N ASN A 2 43.08 -22.51 13.26
CA ASN A 2 44.09 -21.57 13.74
C ASN A 2 43.49 -20.70 14.87
N LYS A 3 44.13 -20.66 16.04
CA LYS A 3 43.61 -19.95 17.25
C LYS A 3 43.23 -18.49 16.96
N ARG A 4 43.94 -17.86 16.01
CA ARG A 4 43.69 -16.50 15.53
C ARG A 4 42.31 -16.30 14.90
N TRP A 5 41.80 -17.30 14.17
CA TRP A 5 40.48 -17.23 13.54
C TRP A 5 39.34 -17.31 14.57
N LEU A 6 39.51 -18.15 15.60
CA LEU A 6 38.56 -18.24 16.70
C LEU A 6 38.46 -16.89 17.45
N THR A 7 39.60 -16.26 17.70
CA THR A 7 39.66 -14.94 18.35
C THR A 7 38.99 -13.86 17.49
N ILE A 8 39.20 -13.85 16.17
CA ILE A 8 38.55 -12.89 15.27
C ILE A 8 37.03 -13.07 15.26
N LEU A 9 36.53 -14.30 15.15
CA LEU A 9 35.09 -14.59 15.19
C LEU A 9 34.46 -14.20 16.54
N LEU A 10 35.19 -14.38 17.64
CA LEU A 10 34.74 -13.97 18.97
C LEU A 10 34.56 -12.44 19.04
N PHE A 11 35.54 -11.67 18.55
CA PHE A 11 35.44 -10.20 18.53
C PHE A 11 34.31 -9.70 17.64
N ILE A 12 34.10 -10.33 16.48
CA ILE A 12 32.99 -9.97 15.57
C ILE A 12 31.65 -10.24 16.26
N SER A 13 31.49 -11.38 16.92
CA SER A 13 30.27 -11.73 17.66
C SER A 13 30.00 -10.74 18.80
N ILE A 14 31.01 -10.37 19.57
CA ILE A 14 30.89 -9.41 20.67
C ILE A 14 30.53 -8.02 20.14
N ALA A 15 31.19 -7.54 19.09
CA ALA A 15 30.91 -6.24 18.48
C ALA A 15 29.48 -6.16 17.92
N PHE A 16 28.99 -7.25 17.31
CA PHE A 16 27.63 -7.32 16.79
C PHE A 16 26.58 -7.26 17.91
N ASN A 17 26.80 -7.98 19.01
CA ASN A 17 25.93 -7.92 20.18
C ASN A 17 25.91 -6.53 20.83
N LEU A 18 27.07 -5.88 20.95
CA LEU A 18 27.18 -4.50 21.45
C LEU A 18 26.49 -3.49 20.54
N ALA A 19 26.55 -3.67 19.22
CA ALA A 19 25.88 -2.80 18.26
C ALA A 19 24.35 -2.89 18.37
N ILE A 20 23.80 -4.10 18.52
CA ILE A 20 22.35 -4.31 18.71
C ILE A 20 21.89 -3.67 20.02
N LEU A 21 22.59 -3.96 21.12
CA LEU A 21 22.21 -3.45 22.44
C LEU A 21 22.36 -1.92 22.51
N GLY A 22 23.44 -1.39 21.95
CA GLY A 22 23.68 0.05 21.85
C GLY A 22 22.63 0.76 21.00
N SER A 23 22.22 0.18 19.87
CA SER A 23 21.14 0.72 19.02
C SER A 23 19.80 0.74 19.76
N PHE A 24 19.47 -0.33 20.48
CA PHE A 24 18.25 -0.42 21.28
C PHE A 24 18.20 0.66 22.37
N VAL A 25 19.27 0.80 23.15
CA VAL A 25 19.37 1.82 24.21
C VAL A 25 19.34 3.23 23.62
N TYR A 26 20.06 3.49 22.53
CA TYR A 26 20.09 4.80 21.87
C TYR A 26 18.71 5.21 21.33
N LEU A 27 17.97 4.28 20.72
CA LEU A 27 16.61 4.53 20.21
C LEU A 27 15.60 4.72 21.34
N HIS A 28 15.79 4.09 22.51
CA HIS A 28 14.82 4.14 23.59
C HIS A 28 15.06 5.26 24.61
N TYR A 29 16.32 5.62 24.87
CA TYR A 29 16.68 6.60 25.90
C TYR A 29 17.18 7.95 25.37
N ILE A 30 17.80 8.01 24.18
CA ILE A 30 18.48 9.22 23.69
C ILE A 30 17.70 9.92 22.58
N ARG A 31 16.84 9.20 21.83
CA ARG A 31 15.87 9.86 20.94
C ARG A 31 14.68 10.36 21.75
N PRO A 32 14.27 11.64 21.63
CA PRO A 32 12.98 12.06 22.17
C PRO A 32 11.90 11.15 21.55
N PRO A 33 10.86 10.77 22.32
CA PRO A 33 9.74 10.02 21.77
C PRO A 33 9.27 10.79 20.53
N TYR A 34 9.13 10.08 19.41
CA TYR A 34 8.64 10.59 18.13
C TYR A 34 7.82 11.87 18.29
N PRO A 35 8.09 12.96 17.54
CA PRO A 35 7.30 14.16 17.67
C PRO A 35 5.83 13.77 17.69
N ARG A 36 5.10 14.23 18.73
CA ARG A 36 3.70 13.87 19.02
C ARG A 36 2.72 14.15 17.85
N SER A 37 3.21 14.61 16.70
CA SER A 37 2.45 14.85 15.46
C SER A 37 2.05 13.59 14.69
N MET A 38 2.61 12.40 14.94
CA MET A 38 2.17 11.18 14.22
C MET A 38 0.98 10.45 14.85
N ARG A 39 0.66 10.67 16.13
CA ARG A 39 -0.52 10.03 16.76
C ARG A 39 -1.82 10.81 16.56
N GLN A 40 -1.77 12.10 16.24
CA GLN A 40 -2.99 12.88 15.95
C GLN A 40 -3.57 12.61 14.54
N HIS A 41 -2.78 12.09 13.59
CA HIS A 41 -3.30 11.78 12.26
C HIS A 41 -4.18 10.51 12.19
N TRP A 42 -4.16 9.66 13.21
CA TRP A 42 -5.01 8.47 13.25
C TRP A 42 -6.35 8.70 13.96
N GLN A 43 -6.43 9.66 14.89
CA GLN A 43 -7.69 10.03 15.56
C GLN A 43 -8.46 11.16 14.84
N GLN A 44 -7.82 12.00 14.02
CA GLN A 44 -8.51 13.01 13.20
C GLN A 44 -9.09 12.48 11.88
N ARG A 45 -9.10 11.17 11.64
CA ARG A 45 -9.82 10.58 10.49
C ARG A 45 -11.29 10.25 10.78
N THR A 46 -11.74 10.39 12.03
CA THR A 46 -13.15 10.20 12.42
C THR A 46 -13.86 11.51 12.73
N SER A 47 -13.16 12.65 12.73
CA SER A 47 -13.75 13.95 13.09
C SER A 47 -13.27 15.03 12.12
N SER A 48 -14.12 15.36 11.14
CA SER A 48 -14.23 16.62 10.41
C SER A 48 -12.94 17.42 10.19
N THR A 49 -12.26 17.24 9.06
CA THR A 49 -11.20 18.17 8.60
C THR A 49 -11.74 19.12 7.52
N PRO A 50 -11.51 20.45 7.60
CA PRO A 50 -12.08 21.46 6.68
C PRO A 50 -11.33 21.62 5.35
N ASN A 51 -10.43 20.69 4.98
CA ASN A 51 -9.65 20.77 3.75
C ASN A 51 -9.83 19.52 2.89
N GLY A 52 -10.98 19.45 2.22
CA GLY A 52 -11.06 19.24 0.77
C GLY A 52 -10.51 17.95 0.14
N GLN A 53 -10.02 16.96 0.89
CA GLN A 53 -9.84 15.63 0.34
C GLN A 53 -11.20 14.94 0.28
N PHE A 54 -11.93 15.24 -0.79
CA PHE A 54 -13.09 14.47 -1.23
C PHE A 54 -12.63 13.00 -1.36
N ARG A 55 -12.85 12.22 -0.30
CA ARG A 55 -13.10 10.78 -0.43
C ARG A 55 -14.47 10.78 -1.10
N PRO A 56 -14.56 10.54 -2.43
CA PRO A 56 -15.87 10.46 -3.06
C PRO A 56 -16.62 9.43 -2.27
N ASP A 57 -17.75 9.87 -1.72
CA ASP A 57 -18.46 9.24 -0.64
C ASP A 57 -18.41 7.72 -0.75
N SER A 58 -17.45 7.10 -0.05
CA SER A 58 -17.16 5.66 -0.20
C SER A 58 -18.29 4.83 0.39
N ARG A 59 -19.30 5.48 0.99
CA ARG A 59 -20.53 4.86 1.43
C ARG A 59 -21.51 4.60 0.28
N PHE A 60 -21.54 5.44 -0.76
CA PHE A 60 -22.49 5.27 -1.86
C PHE A 60 -22.03 4.26 -2.92
N MET A 61 -20.72 3.97 -3.02
CA MET A 61 -20.17 3.08 -4.06
C MET A 61 -19.83 1.67 -3.58
N PHE A 62 -20.03 1.38 -2.30
CA PHE A 62 -19.72 0.07 -1.74
C PHE A 62 -20.97 -0.47 -1.05
N SER A 63 -21.73 -1.30 -1.78
CA SER A 63 -22.66 -2.23 -1.14
C SER A 63 -21.90 -3.22 -0.28
N ASP A 64 -22.63 -3.98 0.55
CA ASP A 64 -22.02 -5.04 1.33
C ASP A 64 -21.41 -6.14 0.46
N SER A 65 -21.96 -6.38 -0.74
CA SER A 65 -21.35 -7.26 -1.76
C SER A 65 -20.00 -6.72 -2.27
N THR A 66 -19.91 -5.42 -2.60
CA THR A 66 -18.65 -4.81 -3.03
C THR A 66 -17.60 -4.85 -1.92
N ARG A 67 -18.01 -4.69 -0.65
CA ARG A 67 -17.11 -4.85 0.50
C ARG A 67 -16.62 -6.27 0.66
N ALA A 68 -17.48 -7.27 0.45
CA ALA A 68 -17.12 -8.68 0.50
C ALA A 68 -16.09 -9.04 -0.58
N HIS A 69 -16.34 -8.68 -1.85
CA HIS A 69 -15.40 -8.94 -2.95
C HIS A 69 -14.06 -8.24 -2.76
N ARG A 70 -14.07 -7.02 -2.20
CA ARG A 70 -12.83 -6.33 -1.84
C ARG A 70 -12.05 -7.09 -0.77
N ARG A 71 -12.71 -7.64 0.25
CA ARG A 71 -12.04 -8.45 1.29
C ARG A 71 -11.45 -9.71 0.69
N GLU A 72 -12.22 -10.45 -0.12
CA GLU A 72 -11.74 -11.66 -0.81
C GLU A 72 -10.46 -11.39 -1.64
N PHE A 73 -10.42 -10.27 -2.37
CA PHE A 73 -9.25 -9.88 -3.14
C PHE A 73 -8.03 -9.54 -2.27
N GLU A 74 -8.22 -8.79 -1.18
CA GLU A 74 -7.12 -8.45 -0.27
C GLU A 74 -6.62 -9.67 0.51
N ASP A 75 -7.51 -10.58 0.88
CA ASP A 75 -7.17 -11.85 1.53
C ASP A 75 -6.38 -12.76 0.57
N ALA A 76 -6.77 -12.82 -0.71
CA ALA A 76 -6.01 -13.56 -1.72
C ALA A 76 -4.61 -12.99 -1.94
N LYS A 77 -4.46 -11.65 -1.95
CA LYS A 77 -3.13 -11.02 -2.00
C LYS A 77 -2.28 -11.36 -0.78
N LYS A 78 -2.87 -11.35 0.42
CA LYS A 78 -2.16 -11.73 1.65
C LYS A 78 -1.72 -13.19 1.58
N GLU A 79 -2.59 -14.09 1.16
CA GLU A 79 -2.27 -15.51 1.01
C GLU A 79 -1.15 -15.73 -0.01
N LEU A 80 -1.18 -15.00 -1.14
CA LEU A 80 -0.11 -15.05 -2.14
C LEU A 80 1.25 -14.67 -1.55
N MET A 81 1.30 -13.59 -0.76
CA MET A 81 2.56 -13.15 -0.13
C MET A 81 3.08 -14.18 0.88
N LEU A 82 2.18 -14.85 1.61
CA LEU A 82 2.56 -15.90 2.56
C LEU A 82 3.06 -17.16 1.84
N GLU A 83 2.46 -17.53 0.71
CA GLU A 83 2.87 -18.71 -0.06
C GLU A 83 4.23 -18.47 -0.74
N LEU A 84 4.46 -17.29 -1.29
CA LEU A 84 5.75 -16.89 -1.86
C LEU A 84 6.90 -16.82 -0.85
N ALA A 85 6.58 -16.71 0.45
CA ALA A 85 7.58 -16.65 1.52
C ALA A 85 8.06 -18.05 1.98
N LYS A 86 7.49 -19.14 1.46
CA LYS A 86 7.86 -20.51 1.83
C LYS A 86 9.03 -21.04 1.02
N ASP A 87 9.68 -22.07 1.57
CA ASP A 87 10.71 -22.86 0.90
C ASP A 87 10.44 -24.37 1.17
N PRO A 88 10.17 -25.19 0.13
CA PRO A 88 10.05 -24.83 -1.27
C PRO A 88 8.76 -24.08 -1.61
N VAL A 89 8.80 -23.31 -2.69
CA VAL A 89 7.62 -22.60 -3.22
C VAL A 89 6.69 -23.58 -3.92
N ASP A 90 5.41 -23.60 -3.51
CA ASP A 90 4.36 -24.38 -4.16
C ASP A 90 3.72 -23.58 -5.32
N THR A 91 4.18 -23.86 -6.54
CA THR A 91 3.70 -23.18 -7.74
C THR A 91 2.24 -23.51 -8.09
N ALA A 92 1.77 -24.72 -7.78
CA ALA A 92 0.38 -25.11 -8.02
C ALA A 92 -0.55 -24.31 -7.13
N LYS A 93 -0.18 -24.14 -5.85
CA LYS A 93 -0.95 -23.34 -4.91
C LYS A 93 -0.93 -21.86 -5.24
N ILE A 94 0.21 -21.31 -5.68
CA ILE A 94 0.29 -19.92 -6.17
C ILE A 94 -0.67 -19.68 -7.33
N ASN A 95 -0.70 -20.57 -8.33
CA ASN A 95 -1.59 -20.43 -9.48
C ASN A 95 -3.06 -20.43 -9.04
N ALA A 96 -3.45 -21.33 -8.12
CA ALA A 96 -4.79 -21.34 -7.57
C ALA A 96 -5.16 -20.03 -6.83
N ILE A 97 -4.21 -19.45 -6.06
CA ILE A 97 -4.43 -18.17 -5.38
C ILE A 97 -4.61 -17.04 -6.40
N VAL A 98 -3.82 -17.03 -7.48
CA VAL A 98 -3.90 -16.03 -8.55
C VAL A 98 -5.24 -16.13 -9.28
N GLU A 99 -5.69 -17.31 -9.67
CA GLU A 99 -6.98 -17.51 -10.33
C GLU A 99 -8.14 -17.02 -9.45
N ARG A 100 -8.12 -17.37 -8.16
CA ARG A 100 -9.11 -16.90 -7.19
C ARG A 100 -9.08 -15.37 -7.03
N SER A 101 -7.89 -14.77 -7.01
CA SER A 101 -7.71 -13.32 -6.94
C SER A 101 -8.29 -12.61 -8.17
N LEU A 102 -8.03 -13.13 -9.38
CA LEU A 102 -8.59 -12.60 -10.62
C LEU A 102 -10.11 -12.71 -10.66
N ALA A 103 -10.67 -13.84 -10.20
CA ALA A 103 -12.11 -14.01 -10.09
C ALA A 103 -12.74 -13.00 -9.11
N ALA A 104 -12.13 -12.78 -7.95
CA ALA A 104 -12.58 -11.80 -6.95
C ALA A 104 -12.49 -10.35 -7.49
N GLN A 105 -11.40 -10.01 -8.19
CA GLN A 105 -11.25 -8.70 -8.83
C GLN A 105 -12.33 -8.49 -9.91
N GLY A 106 -12.57 -9.49 -10.76
CA GLY A 106 -13.60 -9.39 -11.80
C GLY A 106 -15.00 -9.17 -11.22
N LYS A 107 -15.34 -9.83 -10.10
CA LYS A 107 -16.60 -9.59 -9.37
C LYS A 107 -16.65 -8.17 -8.80
N LEU A 108 -15.57 -7.73 -8.15
CA LEU A 108 -15.47 -6.39 -7.58
C LEU A 108 -15.66 -5.30 -8.64
N GLU A 109 -14.99 -5.42 -9.79
CA GLU A 109 -15.09 -4.45 -10.88
C GLU A 109 -16.49 -4.43 -11.50
N ARG A 110 -17.12 -5.59 -11.66
CA ARG A 110 -18.50 -5.69 -12.16
C ARG A 110 -19.49 -5.00 -11.24
N ASP A 111 -19.43 -5.28 -9.94
CA ASP A 111 -20.28 -4.63 -8.93
C ASP A 111 -20.10 -3.11 -8.93
N LEU A 112 -18.84 -2.64 -8.98
CA LEU A 112 -18.55 -1.21 -9.02
C LEU A 112 -19.10 -0.54 -10.29
N ALA A 113 -18.96 -1.20 -11.45
CA ALA A 113 -19.50 -0.71 -12.70
C ALA A 113 -21.03 -0.62 -12.68
N GLU A 114 -21.70 -1.63 -12.13
CA GLU A 114 -23.16 -1.64 -12.00
C GLU A 114 -23.65 -0.51 -11.07
N HIS A 115 -23.00 -0.31 -9.92
CA HIS A 115 -23.31 0.82 -9.04
C HIS A 115 -23.08 2.18 -9.71
N LEU A 116 -22.02 2.31 -10.51
CA LEU A 116 -21.75 3.52 -11.29
C LEU A 116 -22.83 3.79 -12.34
N LEU A 117 -23.34 2.74 -12.99
CA LEU A 117 -24.43 2.84 -13.96
C LEU A 117 -25.74 3.28 -13.28
N ARG A 118 -26.13 2.62 -12.18
CA ARG A 118 -27.32 3.01 -11.40
C ARG A 118 -27.21 4.44 -10.87
N TYR A 119 -26.01 4.85 -10.45
CA TYR A 119 -25.77 6.22 -10.02
C TYR A 119 -25.91 7.22 -11.17
N ARG A 120 -25.43 6.87 -12.37
CA ARG A 120 -25.58 7.67 -13.59
C ARG A 120 -27.04 7.81 -14.03
N GLU A 121 -27.86 6.79 -13.85
CA GLU A 121 -29.29 6.81 -14.19
C GLU A 121 -30.08 7.83 -13.37
N ASN A 122 -29.65 8.11 -12.15
CA ASN A 122 -30.28 9.09 -11.25
C ASN A 122 -29.83 10.56 -11.50
N MET A 123 -29.13 10.82 -12.61
CA MET A 123 -28.62 12.15 -12.97
C MET A 123 -29.15 12.63 -14.31
N SER A 124 -29.39 13.93 -14.42
CA SER A 124 -29.59 14.56 -15.72
C SER A 124 -28.33 14.44 -16.60
N PRO A 125 -28.46 14.53 -17.93
CA PRO A 125 -27.30 14.50 -18.83
C PRO A 125 -26.23 15.54 -18.52
N GLU A 126 -26.64 16.74 -18.09
CA GLU A 126 -25.73 17.85 -17.76
C GLU A 126 -24.98 17.59 -16.45
N GLU A 127 -25.68 17.20 -15.38
CA GLU A 127 -25.07 16.84 -14.09
C GLU A 127 -24.10 15.66 -14.24
N ALA A 128 -24.48 14.64 -15.02
CA ALA A 128 -23.61 13.51 -15.27
C ALA A 128 -22.33 13.93 -16.00
N LYS A 129 -22.46 14.76 -17.05
CA LYS A 129 -21.31 15.27 -17.79
C LYS A 129 -20.35 16.00 -16.86
N GLU A 130 -20.85 16.93 -16.05
CA GLU A 130 -20.03 17.67 -15.09
C GLU A 130 -19.39 16.74 -14.05
N HIS A 131 -20.17 15.85 -13.44
CA HIS A 131 -19.73 14.95 -12.38
C HIS A 131 -18.63 13.99 -12.86
N PHE A 132 -18.85 13.30 -13.99
CA PHE A 132 -17.89 12.30 -14.49
C PHE A 132 -16.65 12.95 -15.12
N THR A 133 -16.79 14.06 -15.84
CA THR A 133 -15.62 14.79 -16.39
C THR A 133 -14.76 15.37 -15.28
N SER A 134 -15.34 16.00 -14.25
CA SER A 134 -14.58 16.52 -13.12
C SER A 134 -13.88 15.39 -12.34
N ARG A 135 -14.49 14.21 -12.24
CA ARG A 135 -13.88 13.03 -11.61
C ARG A 135 -12.69 12.52 -12.41
N ALA A 136 -12.81 12.42 -13.74
CA ALA A 136 -11.71 12.00 -14.62
C ALA A 136 -10.51 12.95 -14.52
N GLN A 137 -10.74 14.27 -14.60
CA GLN A 137 -9.68 15.27 -14.47
C GLN A 137 -8.96 15.19 -13.11
N ARG A 138 -9.69 14.93 -12.02
CA ARG A 138 -9.08 14.74 -10.69
C ARG A 138 -8.20 13.48 -10.65
N MET A 139 -8.56 12.42 -11.36
CA MET A 139 -7.73 11.21 -11.46
C MET A 139 -6.43 11.48 -12.21
N ASP A 140 -6.49 12.23 -13.31
CA ASP A 140 -5.31 12.60 -14.10
C ASP A 140 -4.34 13.46 -13.31
N ARG A 141 -4.85 14.47 -12.59
CA ARG A 141 -4.03 15.32 -11.71
C ARG A 141 -3.30 14.51 -10.63
N ARG A 142 -3.99 13.58 -9.97
CA ARG A 142 -3.37 12.69 -8.98
C ARG A 142 -2.27 11.82 -9.60
N ARG A 143 -2.46 11.38 -10.84
CA ARG A 143 -1.44 10.59 -11.57
C ARG A 143 -0.22 11.44 -11.92
N SER A 144 -0.41 12.68 -12.36
CA SER A 144 0.70 13.60 -12.64
C SER A 144 1.46 13.99 -11.38
N ASP A 145 0.76 14.23 -10.27
CA ASP A 145 1.39 14.66 -9.01
C ASP A 145 2.25 13.56 -8.40
N ARG A 146 1.81 12.30 -8.45
CA ARG A 146 2.62 11.14 -8.05
C ARG A 146 3.89 10.99 -8.88
N ARG A 147 3.82 11.27 -10.19
CA ARG A 147 5.00 11.25 -11.07
C ARG A 147 5.99 12.38 -10.76
N ARG A 148 5.49 13.54 -10.32
CA ARG A 148 6.34 14.69 -9.95
C ARG A 148 7.03 14.53 -8.60
N THR A 149 6.37 13.88 -7.63
CA THR A 149 6.93 13.66 -6.29
C THR A 149 7.92 12.50 -6.21
N HIS A 150 7.85 11.56 -7.16
CA HIS A 150 8.87 10.54 -7.36
C HIS A 150 9.42 10.65 -8.79
N PRO A 151 10.29 11.64 -9.08
CA PRO A 151 11.04 11.60 -10.32
C PRO A 151 11.84 10.29 -10.28
N SER A 152 11.58 9.37 -11.21
CA SER A 152 12.41 8.19 -11.34
C SER A 152 13.84 8.68 -11.51
N THR A 153 14.71 8.42 -10.54
CA THR A 153 16.15 8.59 -10.68
C THR A 153 16.59 7.62 -11.76
N ASN A 154 16.49 8.05 -13.01
CA ASN A 154 17.08 7.39 -14.16
C ASN A 154 18.57 7.74 -14.13
N THR A 155 19.28 7.19 -13.16
CA THR A 155 20.75 7.19 -13.13
C THR A 155 21.22 6.06 -14.04
N ASN A 156 21.16 6.28 -15.35
CA ASN A 156 21.99 5.50 -16.24
C ASN A 156 22.49 6.34 -17.41
N THR A 157 23.75 6.06 -17.76
CA THR A 157 24.53 6.57 -18.90
C THR A 157 25.01 8.03 -18.85
N ARG A 158 26.04 8.27 -18.03
CA ARG A 158 27.17 9.11 -18.42
C ARG A 158 28.51 8.45 -18.03
N ARG A 159 28.76 7.27 -18.61
CA ARG A 159 30.10 6.66 -18.74
C ARG A 159 30.34 6.45 -20.22
N ARG A 160 31.00 7.43 -20.84
CA ARG A 160 31.62 7.52 -22.18
C ARG A 160 31.76 9.04 -22.37
N ARG A 161 32.94 9.64 -22.40
CA ARG A 161 34.29 9.22 -22.77
C ARG A 161 35.30 9.91 -21.88
#